data_AF-A0A660MW75-F1
#
_entry.id   AF-A0A660MW75-F1
#
_cell.length_a   1.000
_cell.length_b   1.000
_cell.length_c   1.000
_cell.angle_alpha   90.00
_cell.angle_beta   90.00
_cell.angle_gamma   90.00
#
_symmetry.space_group_name_H-M   'P 1'
#
loop_
_entity.id
_entity.type
_entity.pdbx_description
1 polymer ?
#
loop_
_entity_poly.entity_id
_entity_poly.type
_entity_poly.pdbx_seq_one_letter_code
_entity_poly.pdbx_strand_id
1 'polypeptide(L)'
;MKFFFLKTDSLYKIFKTLEKIPAQKPVQIFIDPEHPFFENQRWGKQLSDLVKERNLNITFLAEKESSRNYFRQLGLKVYFEEEKPIIKILKTISLFLFDIKRFHLHAYDRKKYLFYLVFVAEILAGLGILWFLFLLILPSAKITLKVAQNTEDIIYNFRYYPAGESGHLGLIKQISIPYYTGNLQYAYQLSISTENIKHIINPSAGYVKVYNKTSNTINLLANTRFVTNNGLIFLSKIPVTIPAGLADNPSETRITLYANDVDEEGLMMGVRGNISKGTKLTIKNIRDSFYLGQIWAESIEAFTGGSTTSVGMVSEKDKELLSAKIRDGVYADKLNIVTREFNLPGALVLMFDSLIKTTFHSLSVDGKIGEKATSLRGHAEVSFDFFYLKWADIVQAFTSYVKERQADSIQLISINPNSLAFIQDIKHTTSDNVFIIPTKATILQGYDFGKDVKGILPAIKNTISGMTVEEARKYILQYSEIASVKIDLGFFHSEKIPDVRSRIKINVEL
;
A
#
# COMPACT_ATOMS: atom_id res chain seq x y z
N MET A 1 -19.72 86.79 -13.86
CA MET A 1 -19.89 86.58 -15.33
C MET A 1 -18.52 86.32 -15.93
N LYS A 2 -18.41 85.54 -17.02
CA LYS A 2 -17.13 85.30 -17.71
C LYS A 2 -17.19 85.87 -19.13
N PHE A 3 -16.21 86.68 -19.50
CA PHE A 3 -16.04 87.17 -20.86
C PHE A 3 -14.73 86.63 -21.43
N PHE A 4 -14.79 86.17 -22.67
CA PHE A 4 -13.65 85.64 -23.40
C PHE A 4 -13.44 86.47 -24.64
N PHE A 5 -12.23 86.97 -24.81
CA PHE A 5 -11.80 87.72 -25.99
C PHE A 5 -10.73 86.91 -26.71
N LEU A 6 -11.06 86.48 -27.92
CA LEU A 6 -10.17 85.70 -28.77
C LEU A 6 -9.17 86.61 -29.49
N LYS A 7 -8.10 86.05 -30.04
CA LYS A 7 -7.07 86.78 -30.79
C LYS A 7 -7.61 87.73 -31.88
N THR A 8 -8.78 87.42 -32.45
CA THR A 8 -9.40 88.17 -33.56
C THR A 8 -10.39 89.25 -33.12
N ASP A 9 -10.70 89.36 -31.82
CA ASP A 9 -11.62 90.38 -31.32
C ASP A 9 -10.99 91.79 -31.37
N SER A 10 -11.82 92.83 -31.58
CA SER A 10 -11.32 94.20 -31.65
C SER A 10 -11.14 94.81 -30.25
N LEU A 11 -10.15 95.70 -30.09
CA LEU A 11 -9.94 96.45 -28.85
C LEU A 11 -11.20 97.21 -28.42
N TYR A 12 -11.92 97.79 -29.39
CA TYR A 12 -13.19 98.48 -29.13
C TYR A 12 -14.23 97.56 -28.47
N LYS A 13 -14.30 96.29 -28.89
CA LYS A 13 -15.21 95.30 -28.29
C LYS A 13 -14.86 95.03 -26.83
N ILE A 14 -13.57 94.99 -26.49
CA ILE A 14 -13.09 94.81 -25.10
C ILE A 14 -13.53 95.99 -24.24
N PHE A 15 -13.21 97.23 -24.62
CA PHE A 15 -13.53 98.43 -23.84
C PHE A 15 -15.05 98.67 -23.72
N LYS A 16 -15.80 98.54 -24.80
CA LYS A 16 -17.27 98.70 -24.77
C LYS A 16 -17.95 97.65 -23.91
N THR A 17 -17.40 96.44 -23.83
CA THR A 17 -17.91 95.41 -22.94
C THR A 17 -17.66 95.79 -21.48
N LEU A 18 -16.49 96.37 -21.17
CA LEU A 18 -16.15 96.84 -19.82
C LEU A 18 -17.03 98.02 -19.35
N GLU A 19 -17.38 98.94 -20.25
CA GLU A 19 -18.29 100.06 -19.95
C GLU A 19 -19.72 99.60 -19.60
N LYS A 20 -20.17 98.49 -20.19
CA LYS A 20 -21.50 97.93 -19.94
C LYS A 20 -21.61 97.09 -18.67
N ILE A 21 -20.49 96.82 -18.00
CA ILE A 21 -20.50 96.04 -16.75
C ILE A 21 -21.04 96.94 -15.62
N PRO A 22 -22.04 96.46 -14.84
CA PRO A 22 -22.52 97.17 -13.66
C PRO A 22 -21.47 97.15 -12.54
N ALA A 23 -21.37 98.25 -11.78
CA ALA A 23 -20.40 98.40 -10.70
C ALA A 23 -20.55 97.28 -9.63
N GLN A 24 -19.42 96.90 -9.02
CA GLN A 24 -19.32 95.90 -7.94
C GLN A 24 -19.71 94.43 -8.25
N LYS A 25 -20.21 94.10 -9.45
CA LYS A 25 -20.47 92.70 -9.83
C LYS A 25 -19.17 91.96 -10.19
N PRO A 26 -18.88 90.76 -9.64
CA PRO A 26 -17.66 90.03 -9.95
C PRO A 26 -17.69 89.47 -11.39
N VAL A 27 -16.67 89.83 -12.17
CA VAL A 27 -16.50 89.42 -13.56
C VAL A 27 -15.10 88.84 -13.78
N GLN A 28 -15.03 87.72 -14.49
CA GLN A 28 -13.78 87.14 -14.97
C GLN A 28 -13.60 87.45 -16.45
N ILE A 29 -12.42 87.88 -16.83
CA ILE A 29 -12.11 88.22 -18.22
C ILE A 29 -10.88 87.44 -18.66
N PHE A 30 -11.03 86.72 -19.76
CA PHE A 30 -9.93 86.09 -20.47
C PHE A 30 -9.65 86.87 -21.74
N ILE A 31 -8.38 87.22 -21.96
CA ILE A 31 -7.89 87.77 -23.23
C ILE A 31 -6.83 86.79 -23.73
N ASP A 32 -6.99 86.30 -24.95
CA ASP A 32 -6.05 85.38 -25.59
C ASP A 32 -4.61 85.93 -25.50
N PRO A 33 -3.61 85.17 -25.00
CA PRO A 33 -2.23 85.63 -24.85
C PRO A 33 -1.57 86.17 -26.13
N GLU A 34 -2.08 85.82 -27.30
CA GLU A 34 -1.59 86.28 -28.60
C GLU A 34 -2.39 87.45 -29.18
N HIS A 35 -3.32 88.02 -28.41
CA HIS A 35 -4.09 89.18 -28.83
C HIS A 35 -3.20 90.44 -28.90
N PRO A 36 -3.39 91.32 -29.90
CA PRO A 36 -2.69 92.62 -30.01
C PRO A 36 -2.84 93.56 -28.80
N PHE A 37 -3.71 93.24 -27.85
CA PHE A 37 -3.89 93.98 -26.61
C PHE A 37 -2.58 94.01 -25.79
N PHE A 38 -1.81 92.92 -25.83
CA PHE A 38 -0.58 92.77 -25.06
C PHE A 38 0.65 93.42 -25.71
N GLU A 39 0.53 93.90 -26.95
CA GLU A 39 1.65 94.50 -27.69
C GLU A 39 1.90 95.97 -27.29
N ASN A 40 0.88 96.67 -26.79
CA ASN A 40 1.00 98.08 -26.42
C ASN A 40 0.54 98.36 -24.98
N GLN A 41 1.44 98.90 -24.15
CA GLN A 41 1.14 99.21 -22.74
C GLN A 41 0.06 100.29 -22.56
N ARG A 42 -0.18 101.15 -23.56
CA ARG A 42 -1.21 102.19 -23.51
C ARG A 42 -2.61 101.60 -23.30
N TRP A 43 -2.89 100.44 -23.91
CA TRP A 43 -4.19 99.76 -23.81
C TRP A 43 -4.40 99.12 -22.45
N GLY A 44 -3.34 98.52 -21.89
CA GLY A 44 -3.32 98.05 -20.52
C GLY A 44 -3.56 99.15 -19.50
N LYS A 45 -2.98 100.33 -19.69
CA LYS A 45 -3.17 101.49 -18.81
C LYS A 45 -4.60 102.04 -18.88
N GLN A 46 -5.14 102.24 -20.09
CA GLN A 46 -6.54 102.64 -20.29
C GLN A 46 -7.51 101.67 -19.64
N LEU A 47 -7.22 100.37 -19.74
CA LEU A 47 -8.04 99.34 -19.12
C LEU A 47 -7.97 99.42 -17.58
N SER A 48 -6.78 99.63 -17.01
CA SER A 48 -6.60 99.78 -15.56
C SER A 48 -7.30 101.03 -15.02
N ASP A 49 -7.22 102.15 -15.73
CA ASP A 49 -7.87 103.40 -15.36
C ASP A 49 -9.40 103.26 -15.37
N LEU A 50 -9.97 102.62 -16.40
CA LEU A 50 -11.42 102.35 -16.50
C LEU A 50 -11.91 101.44 -15.37
N VAL A 51 -11.15 100.40 -15.02
CA VAL A 51 -11.48 99.50 -13.90
C VAL A 51 -11.52 100.26 -12.57
N LYS A 52 -10.58 101.20 -12.36
CA LYS A 52 -10.49 102.00 -11.13
C LYS A 52 -11.58 103.06 -11.05
N GLU A 53 -11.77 103.85 -12.11
CA GLU A 53 -12.74 104.94 -12.17
C GLU A 53 -14.17 104.45 -11.93
N ARG A 54 -14.52 103.29 -12.50
CA ARG A 54 -15.86 102.71 -12.38
C ARG A 54 -16.01 101.71 -11.22
N ASN A 55 -14.98 101.56 -10.39
CA ASN A 55 -14.95 100.62 -9.26
C ASN A 55 -15.43 99.20 -9.63
N LEU A 56 -14.85 98.63 -10.70
CA LEU A 56 -15.24 97.33 -11.25
C LEU A 56 -14.48 96.19 -10.55
N ASN A 57 -15.18 95.12 -10.17
CA ASN A 57 -14.58 93.94 -9.57
C ASN A 57 -14.23 92.88 -10.64
N ILE A 58 -13.09 93.05 -11.30
CA ILE A 58 -12.65 92.23 -12.42
C ILE A 58 -11.44 91.37 -12.05
N THR A 59 -11.47 90.09 -12.43
CA THR A 59 -10.34 89.16 -12.33
C THR A 59 -9.94 88.66 -13.71
N PHE A 60 -8.68 88.86 -14.10
CA PHE A 60 -8.15 88.40 -15.38
C PHE A 60 -7.67 86.95 -15.31
N LEU A 61 -8.10 86.12 -16.25
CA LEU A 61 -7.62 84.74 -16.42
C LEU A 61 -6.44 84.75 -17.39
N ALA A 62 -5.26 84.37 -16.91
CA ALA A 62 -4.05 84.36 -17.73
C ALA A 62 -3.23 83.07 -17.50
N GLU A 63 -3.12 82.24 -18.55
CA GLU A 63 -2.43 80.94 -18.49
C GLU A 63 -0.91 81.10 -18.74
N LYS A 64 -0.52 81.92 -19.72
CA LYS A 64 0.91 82.18 -20.02
C LYS A 64 1.54 83.10 -18.97
N GLU A 65 2.81 82.87 -18.65
CA GLU A 65 3.57 83.67 -17.67
C GLU A 65 3.75 85.14 -18.12
N SER A 66 3.95 85.37 -19.41
CA SER A 66 4.06 86.71 -20.00
C SER A 66 2.80 87.56 -19.77
N SER A 67 1.61 87.02 -20.05
CA SER A 67 0.33 87.70 -19.86
C SER A 67 0.02 87.93 -18.37
N ARG A 68 0.40 87.00 -17.49
CA ARG A 68 0.29 87.16 -16.03
C ARG A 68 1.12 88.33 -15.53
N ASN A 69 2.36 88.44 -15.99
CA ASN A 69 3.25 89.54 -15.61
C ASN A 69 2.75 90.88 -16.14
N TYR A 70 2.24 90.93 -17.38
CA TYR A 70 1.66 92.14 -17.97
C TYR A 70 0.50 92.71 -17.13
N PHE A 71 -0.47 91.88 -16.73
CA PHE A 71 -1.59 92.35 -15.91
C PHE A 71 -1.19 92.70 -14.46
N ARG A 72 -0.23 91.96 -13.88
CA ARG A 72 0.30 92.28 -12.54
C ARG A 72 1.02 93.62 -12.50
N GLN A 73 1.79 93.95 -13.55
CA GLN A 73 2.46 95.25 -13.68
C GLN A 73 1.46 96.43 -13.71
N LEU A 74 0.25 96.20 -14.23
CA LEU A 74 -0.82 97.21 -14.31
C LEU A 74 -1.69 97.29 -13.04
N GLY A 75 -1.35 96.52 -12.00
CA GLY A 75 -2.07 96.47 -10.72
C GLY A 75 -3.43 95.77 -10.80
N LEU A 76 -3.64 94.90 -11.79
CA LEU A 76 -4.91 94.20 -12.00
C LEU A 76 -4.90 92.81 -11.33
N LYS A 77 -6.06 92.35 -10.85
CA LYS A 77 -6.21 91.03 -10.20
C LYS A 77 -6.15 89.92 -11.26
N VAL A 78 -5.24 88.94 -11.08
CA VAL A 78 -5.04 87.82 -12.02
C VAL A 78 -5.24 86.49 -11.30
N TYR A 79 -5.96 85.57 -11.94
CA TYR A 79 -6.15 84.18 -11.48
C TYR A 79 -5.52 83.20 -12.47
N PHE A 80 -4.81 82.20 -11.95
CA PHE A 80 -4.30 81.06 -12.72
C PHE A 80 -4.31 79.78 -11.87
N GLU A 81 -4.51 78.63 -12.49
CA GLU A 81 -4.53 77.33 -11.83
C GLU A 81 -3.15 76.67 -11.94
N GLU A 82 -2.46 76.44 -10.81
CA GLU A 82 -1.15 75.76 -10.77
C GLU A 82 -1.32 74.25 -10.99
N GLU A 83 -0.55 73.67 -11.92
CA GLU A 83 -0.48 72.20 -12.06
C GLU A 83 0.00 71.56 -10.75
N LYS A 84 -0.74 70.56 -10.25
CA LYS A 84 -0.42 69.88 -8.99
C LYS A 84 0.99 69.27 -9.03
N PRO A 85 1.82 69.44 -7.98
CA PRO A 85 3.22 69.02 -7.96
C PRO A 85 3.40 67.50 -8.15
N ILE A 86 2.43 66.70 -7.69
CA ILE A 86 2.44 65.23 -7.80
C ILE A 86 2.37 64.78 -9.27
N ILE A 87 1.55 65.44 -10.10
CA ILE A 87 1.39 65.09 -11.52
C ILE A 87 2.69 65.37 -12.27
N LYS A 88 3.39 66.45 -11.90
CA LYS A 88 4.70 66.80 -12.46
C LYS A 88 5.76 65.76 -12.11
N ILE A 89 5.80 65.32 -10.84
CA ILE A 89 6.73 64.28 -10.37
C ILE A 89 6.46 62.94 -11.08
N LEU A 90 5.20 62.53 -11.21
CA LEU A 90 4.83 61.27 -11.89
C LEU A 90 5.24 61.27 -13.37
N LYS A 91 5.04 62.37 -14.09
CA LYS A 91 5.51 62.50 -15.48
C LYS A 91 7.04 62.36 -15.57
N THR A 92 7.78 62.94 -14.63
CA THR A 92 9.24 62.84 -14.57
C THR A 92 9.73 61.41 -14.28
N ILE A 93 9.08 60.70 -13.35
CA ILE A 93 9.39 59.28 -13.04
C ILE A 93 9.07 58.38 -14.24
N SER A 94 7.93 58.60 -14.90
CA SER A 94 7.57 57.86 -16.11
C SER A 94 8.58 58.04 -17.24
N LEU A 95 9.11 59.25 -17.42
CA LEU A 95 10.16 59.52 -18.40
C LEU A 95 11.45 58.74 -18.07
N PHE A 96 11.84 58.68 -16.78
CA PHE A 96 13.01 57.93 -16.35
C PHE A 96 12.92 56.43 -16.66
N LEU A 97 11.76 55.81 -16.36
CA LEU A 97 11.59 54.36 -16.49
C LEU A 97 11.43 53.89 -17.95
N PHE A 98 10.80 54.68 -18.82
CA PHE A 98 10.39 54.21 -20.15
C PHE A 98 11.07 54.93 -21.32
N ASP A 99 11.66 56.11 -21.11
CA ASP A 99 12.40 56.84 -22.15
C ASP A 99 13.61 57.55 -21.55
N ILE A 100 14.56 56.73 -21.10
CA ILE A 100 15.75 57.16 -20.37
C ILE A 100 16.55 58.23 -21.16
N LYS A 101 16.56 58.13 -22.49
CA LYS A 101 17.23 59.08 -23.38
C LYS A 101 16.61 60.48 -23.28
N ARG A 102 15.27 60.60 -23.37
CA ARG A 102 14.58 61.89 -23.21
C ARG A 102 14.68 62.41 -21.78
N PHE A 103 14.68 61.53 -20.79
CA PHE A 103 14.87 61.91 -19.39
C PHE A 103 16.24 62.57 -19.17
N HIS A 104 17.33 61.94 -19.61
CA HIS A 104 18.67 62.51 -19.47
C HIS A 104 18.82 63.84 -20.21
N LEU A 105 18.25 63.97 -21.42
CA LEU A 105 18.21 65.24 -22.15
C LEU A 105 17.46 66.34 -21.35
N HIS A 106 16.27 66.03 -20.81
CA HIS A 106 15.48 66.97 -20.02
C HIS A 106 16.15 67.36 -18.69
N ALA A 107 16.85 66.41 -18.04
CA ALA A 107 17.58 66.63 -16.81
C ALA A 107 18.89 67.42 -17.05
N TYR A 108 19.56 67.21 -18.18
CA TYR A 108 20.77 67.91 -18.61
C TYR A 108 20.49 69.39 -18.94
N ASP A 109 19.46 69.66 -19.76
CA ASP A 109 19.08 71.02 -20.16
C ASP A 109 18.72 71.92 -18.96
N ARG A 110 18.17 71.34 -17.89
CA ARG A 110 17.79 72.10 -16.70
C ARG A 110 18.94 72.39 -15.73
N LYS A 111 20.20 72.01 -16.01
CA LYS A 111 21.41 72.27 -15.19
C LYS A 111 21.16 72.29 -13.68
N LYS A 112 20.40 71.32 -13.16
CA LYS A 112 20.01 71.25 -11.74
C LYS A 112 20.61 70.00 -11.09
N TYR A 113 20.79 70.08 -9.77
CA TYR A 113 21.24 69.00 -8.88
C TYR A 113 20.57 67.64 -9.11
N LEU A 114 19.37 67.62 -9.70
CA LEU A 114 18.62 66.40 -10.03
C LEU A 114 19.36 65.48 -11.03
N PHE A 115 20.09 66.04 -11.99
CA PHE A 115 20.86 65.24 -12.96
C PHE A 115 22.00 64.48 -12.28
N TYR A 116 22.76 65.17 -11.42
CA TYR A 116 23.84 64.55 -10.64
C TYR A 116 23.31 63.47 -9.69
N LEU A 117 22.15 63.67 -9.08
CA LEU A 117 21.52 62.68 -8.19
C LEU A 117 21.18 61.38 -8.95
N VAL A 118 20.55 61.49 -10.13
CA VAL A 118 20.20 60.32 -10.94
C VAL A 118 21.43 59.59 -11.45
N PHE A 119 22.44 60.34 -11.93
CA PHE A 119 23.70 59.75 -12.39
C PHE A 119 24.43 58.99 -11.27
N VAL A 120 24.45 59.53 -10.05
CA VAL A 120 25.01 58.82 -8.88
C VAL A 120 24.20 57.56 -8.55
N ALA A 121 22.87 57.61 -8.63
CA ALA A 121 22.02 56.45 -8.38
C ALA A 121 22.26 55.32 -9.41
N GLU A 122 22.45 55.66 -10.69
CA GLU A 122 22.78 54.71 -11.75
C GLU A 122 24.16 54.07 -11.55
N ILE A 123 25.16 54.86 -11.15
CA ILE A 123 26.49 54.32 -10.81
C ILE A 123 26.38 53.36 -9.63
N LEU A 124 25.63 53.72 -8.58
CA LEU A 124 25.43 52.84 -7.43
C LEU A 124 24.68 51.56 -7.80
N ALA A 125 23.68 51.64 -8.68
CA ALA A 125 22.98 50.49 -9.20
C ALA A 125 23.91 49.59 -10.04
N GLY A 126 24.72 50.18 -10.91
CA GLY A 126 25.72 49.47 -11.71
C GLY A 126 26.78 48.78 -10.85
N LEU A 127 27.31 49.48 -9.84
CA LEU A 127 28.22 48.92 -8.84
C LEU A 127 27.55 47.80 -8.02
N GLY A 128 26.27 47.96 -7.67
CA GLY A 128 25.49 46.94 -6.97
C GLY A 128 25.32 45.67 -7.80
N ILE A 129 25.03 45.81 -9.09
CA ILE A 129 24.93 44.68 -10.04
C ILE A 129 26.31 44.02 -10.20
N LEU A 130 27.38 44.80 -10.39
CA LEU A 130 28.74 44.28 -10.48
C LEU A 130 29.16 43.53 -9.20
N TRP A 131 28.84 44.08 -8.04
CA TRP A 131 29.07 43.44 -6.74
C TRP A 131 28.29 42.13 -6.61
N PHE A 132 27.02 42.12 -7.03
CA PHE A 132 26.19 40.91 -7.02
C PHE A 132 26.72 39.83 -7.97
N LEU A 133 27.12 40.19 -9.18
CA LEU A 133 27.76 39.28 -10.13
C LEU A 133 29.09 38.75 -9.59
N PHE A 134 29.89 39.62 -8.95
CA PHE A 134 31.11 39.20 -8.26
C PHE A 134 30.82 38.18 -7.15
N LEU A 135 29.76 38.37 -6.36
CA LEU A 135 29.36 37.41 -5.31
C LEU A 135 28.98 36.03 -5.87
N LEU A 136 28.39 35.96 -7.07
CA LEU A 136 28.04 34.73 -7.77
C LEU A 136 29.26 33.99 -8.34
N ILE A 137 30.29 34.74 -8.76
CA ILE A 137 31.53 34.21 -9.35
C ILE A 137 32.50 33.67 -8.29
N LEU A 138 32.42 34.18 -7.06
CA LEU A 138 33.32 33.76 -5.99
C LEU A 138 33.26 32.24 -5.72
N PRO A 139 34.41 31.58 -5.50
CA PRO A 139 34.50 30.13 -5.41
C PRO A 139 33.65 29.58 -4.25
N SER A 140 32.98 28.46 -4.49
CA SER A 140 32.15 27.76 -3.50
C SER A 140 32.37 26.25 -3.60
N ALA A 141 32.20 25.55 -2.49
CA ALA A 141 32.36 24.10 -2.42
C ALA A 141 31.14 23.45 -1.76
N LYS A 142 30.61 22.41 -2.41
CA LYS A 142 29.60 21.52 -1.87
C LYS A 142 30.23 20.16 -1.63
N ILE A 143 30.24 19.74 -0.38
CA ILE A 143 30.83 18.48 0.07
C ILE A 143 29.70 17.58 0.50
N THR A 144 29.55 16.45 -0.17
CA THR A 144 28.59 15.41 0.20
C THR A 144 29.34 14.26 0.85
N LEU A 145 29.02 13.99 2.11
CA LEU A 145 29.57 12.88 2.90
C LEU A 145 28.58 11.72 2.87
N LYS A 146 29.04 10.51 2.56
CA LYS A 146 28.28 9.29 2.80
C LYS A 146 28.70 8.66 4.11
N VAL A 147 27.74 8.37 4.98
CA VAL A 147 28.00 7.78 6.29
C VAL A 147 28.54 6.36 6.15
N ALA A 148 29.54 6.00 6.96
CA ALA A 148 29.99 4.63 7.07
C ALA A 148 28.93 3.79 7.79
N GLN A 149 28.56 2.68 7.18
CA GLN A 149 27.51 1.80 7.67
C GLN A 149 28.11 0.50 8.17
N ASN A 150 27.70 0.08 9.35
CA ASN A 150 28.11 -1.19 9.96
C ASN A 150 26.87 -2.03 10.27
N THR A 151 27.00 -3.34 10.08
CA THR A 151 25.97 -4.31 10.46
C THR A 151 26.25 -4.88 11.85
N GLU A 152 25.21 -4.99 12.67
CA GLU A 152 25.29 -5.61 14.00
C GLU A 152 24.09 -6.54 14.22
N ASP A 153 24.36 -7.74 14.71
CA ASP A 153 23.32 -8.67 15.16
C ASP A 153 22.91 -8.30 16.59
N ILE A 154 21.67 -7.84 16.75
CA ILE A 154 21.09 -7.54 18.06
C ILE A 154 20.21 -8.70 18.49
N ILE A 155 20.36 -9.10 19.75
CA ILE A 155 19.41 -9.96 20.46
C ILE A 155 18.97 -9.20 21.71
N TYR A 156 17.68 -8.91 21.83
CA TYR A 156 17.15 -8.17 22.98
C TYR A 156 15.79 -8.70 23.41
N ASN A 157 15.55 -8.68 24.72
CA ASN A 157 14.29 -9.13 25.32
C ASN A 157 13.28 -7.98 25.27
N PHE A 158 12.55 -7.88 24.17
CA PHE A 158 11.48 -6.89 24.04
C PHE A 158 10.24 -7.35 24.79
N ARG A 159 9.53 -6.38 25.38
CA ARG A 159 8.19 -6.60 25.93
C ARG A 159 7.16 -6.38 24.83
N TYR A 160 6.18 -7.25 24.75
CA TYR A 160 5.05 -7.14 23.85
C TYR A 160 3.78 -6.88 24.65
N TYR A 161 2.99 -5.91 24.21
CA TYR A 161 1.79 -5.46 24.93
C TYR A 161 0.65 -5.11 23.95
N PRO A 162 -0.62 -5.17 24.37
CA PRO A 162 -1.73 -4.78 23.50
C PRO A 162 -1.65 -3.30 23.14
N ALA A 163 -1.78 -2.94 21.86
CA ALA A 163 -1.69 -1.55 21.41
C ALA A 163 -2.70 -0.58 22.08
N GLY A 164 -3.80 -1.11 22.65
CA GLY A 164 -4.83 -0.33 23.37
C GLY A 164 -4.52 -0.09 24.86
N GLU A 165 -3.47 -0.68 25.42
CA GLU A 165 -3.14 -0.57 26.85
C GLU A 165 -1.83 0.17 27.07
N SER A 166 -1.90 1.41 27.56
CA SER A 166 -0.71 2.24 27.83
C SER A 166 -0.13 2.04 29.24
N GLY A 167 -0.84 1.33 30.13
CA GLY A 167 -0.52 1.22 31.55
C GLY A 167 0.71 0.38 31.91
N HIS A 168 1.30 -0.32 30.93
CA HIS A 168 2.46 -1.20 31.15
C HIS A 168 3.81 -0.50 30.90
N LEU A 169 3.77 0.78 30.51
CA LEU A 169 4.92 1.66 30.38
C LEU A 169 5.39 2.10 31.79
N GLY A 170 6.22 1.30 32.46
CA GLY A 170 6.91 1.78 33.67
C GLY A 170 7.34 0.74 34.71
N LEU A 171 6.86 -0.51 34.67
CA LEU A 171 7.17 -1.50 35.73
C LEU A 171 8.52 -2.23 35.53
N ILE A 172 9.03 -2.30 34.30
CA ILE A 172 10.28 -3.00 33.97
C ILE A 172 11.02 -2.19 32.89
N LYS A 173 12.34 -2.05 33.03
CA LYS A 173 13.26 -1.20 32.23
C LYS A 173 13.41 -1.58 30.73
N GLN A 174 12.58 -2.48 30.22
CA GLN A 174 12.70 -3.02 28.85
C GLN A 174 11.91 -2.18 27.84
N ILE A 175 12.46 -2.07 26.63
CA ILE A 175 11.78 -1.45 25.50
C ILE A 175 10.59 -2.32 25.08
N SER A 176 9.47 -1.66 24.76
CA SER A 176 8.19 -2.31 24.52
C SER A 176 7.74 -2.15 23.05
N ILE A 177 7.11 -3.19 22.50
CA ILE A 177 6.56 -3.25 21.14
C ILE A 177 5.05 -3.56 21.25
N PRO A 178 4.15 -2.72 20.72
CA PRO A 178 2.73 -3.02 20.69
C PRO A 178 2.44 -4.18 19.73
N TYR A 179 1.48 -5.03 20.11
CA TYR A 179 0.87 -6.02 19.24
C TYR A 179 -0.62 -5.73 19.03
N TYR A 180 -1.15 -6.29 17.95
CA TYR A 180 -2.52 -6.16 17.50
C TYR A 180 -3.16 -7.53 17.33
N THR A 181 -4.48 -7.60 17.40
CA THR A 181 -5.25 -8.84 17.22
C THR A 181 -5.79 -8.93 15.80
N GLY A 182 -5.58 -10.08 15.15
CA GLY A 182 -6.21 -10.47 13.89
C GLY A 182 -7.21 -11.60 14.10
N ASN A 183 -8.23 -11.66 13.25
CA ASN A 183 -9.18 -12.75 13.16
C ASN A 183 -9.24 -13.23 11.70
N LEU A 184 -9.15 -14.54 11.48
CA LEU A 184 -9.23 -15.17 10.17
C LEU A 184 -10.26 -16.29 10.21
N GLN A 185 -11.23 -16.25 9.30
CA GLN A 185 -12.14 -17.37 9.07
C GLN A 185 -11.63 -18.25 7.93
N TYR A 186 -11.67 -19.56 8.11
CA TYR A 186 -11.16 -20.53 7.15
C TYR A 186 -12.07 -21.75 7.05
N ALA A 187 -12.30 -22.22 5.82
CA ALA A 187 -13.05 -23.43 5.54
C ALA A 187 -12.06 -24.58 5.26
N TYR A 188 -11.99 -25.55 6.17
CA TYR A 188 -11.13 -26.72 6.07
C TYR A 188 -11.92 -27.91 5.49
N GLN A 189 -11.31 -28.66 4.57
CA GLN A 189 -11.92 -29.83 3.94
C GLN A 189 -10.96 -31.02 3.93
N LEU A 190 -11.48 -32.21 4.24
CA LEU A 190 -10.71 -33.45 4.23
C LEU A 190 -11.58 -34.61 3.70
N SER A 191 -10.98 -35.56 3.00
CA SER A 191 -11.65 -36.78 2.53
C SER A 191 -10.92 -38.06 2.97
N ILE A 192 -11.67 -39.10 3.32
CA ILE A 192 -11.13 -40.44 3.62
C ILE A 192 -11.90 -41.53 2.87
N SER A 193 -11.24 -42.65 2.56
CA SER A 193 -11.88 -43.86 2.02
C SER A 193 -12.69 -44.58 3.10
N THR A 194 -13.86 -45.13 2.74
CA THR A 194 -14.80 -45.85 3.63
C THR A 194 -14.66 -47.36 3.55
N GLU A 195 -13.43 -47.88 3.44
CA GLU A 195 -13.13 -49.31 3.22
C GLU A 195 -13.48 -50.22 4.42
N ASN A 196 -14.77 -50.33 4.75
CA ASN A 196 -15.37 -51.43 5.48
C ASN A 196 -16.21 -52.22 4.47
N ILE A 197 -15.53 -53.07 3.68
CA ILE A 197 -16.12 -53.77 2.53
C ILE A 197 -17.06 -54.89 3.04
N LYS A 198 -18.38 -54.66 3.02
CA LYS A 198 -19.36 -55.76 3.03
C LYS A 198 -19.64 -56.16 1.58
N HIS A 199 -19.31 -57.40 1.23
CA HIS A 199 -19.64 -57.97 -0.07
C HIS A 199 -21.10 -58.43 -0.08
N ILE A 200 -21.89 -57.94 -1.02
CA ILE A 200 -23.23 -58.47 -1.30
C ILE A 200 -23.06 -59.52 -2.40
N ILE A 201 -23.41 -60.77 -2.09
CA ILE A 201 -23.36 -61.90 -3.01
C ILE A 201 -24.78 -62.20 -3.46
N ASN A 202 -25.03 -62.24 -4.76
CA ASN A 202 -26.25 -62.82 -5.30
C ASN A 202 -25.95 -64.27 -5.70
N PRO A 203 -26.62 -65.28 -5.12
CA PRO A 203 -26.35 -66.68 -5.44
C PRO A 203 -26.86 -67.01 -6.85
N SER A 204 -26.06 -67.76 -7.61
CA SER A 204 -26.53 -68.35 -8.87
C SER A 204 -27.56 -69.44 -8.61
N ALA A 205 -28.43 -69.70 -9.58
CA ALA A 205 -29.39 -70.79 -9.52
C ALA A 205 -29.47 -71.52 -10.87
N GLY A 206 -29.87 -72.79 -10.82
CA GLY A 206 -30.11 -73.58 -12.02
C GLY A 206 -30.72 -74.94 -11.73
N TYR A 207 -31.21 -75.58 -12.78
CA TYR A 207 -31.77 -76.93 -12.70
C TYR A 207 -30.69 -78.01 -12.86
N VAL A 208 -30.76 -79.02 -12.01
CA VAL A 208 -29.98 -80.25 -12.15
C VAL A 208 -30.90 -81.46 -12.22
N LYS A 209 -30.42 -82.50 -12.88
CA LYS A 209 -31.05 -83.81 -12.93
C LYS A 209 -30.27 -84.73 -12.02
N VAL A 210 -30.93 -85.32 -11.03
CA VAL A 210 -30.36 -86.30 -10.12
C VAL A 210 -30.70 -87.70 -10.62
N TYR A 211 -29.69 -88.54 -10.70
CA TYR A 211 -29.77 -89.93 -11.13
C TYR A 211 -29.63 -90.83 -9.93
N ASN A 212 -30.45 -91.88 -9.83
CA ASN A 212 -30.33 -92.91 -8.81
C ASN A 212 -30.39 -94.30 -9.45
N LYS A 213 -29.31 -95.08 -9.33
CA LYS A 213 -29.19 -96.47 -9.80
C LYS A 213 -29.48 -97.52 -8.70
N THR A 214 -29.93 -97.08 -7.54
CA THR A 214 -30.13 -97.94 -6.37
C THR A 214 -31.59 -98.37 -6.27
N SER A 215 -31.84 -99.58 -5.79
CA SER A 215 -33.19 -100.10 -5.55
C SER A 215 -33.92 -99.43 -4.38
N ASN A 216 -33.33 -98.41 -3.76
CA ASN A 216 -33.87 -97.69 -2.61
C ASN A 216 -34.28 -96.26 -3.01
N THR A 217 -35.41 -95.80 -2.45
CA THR A 217 -35.82 -94.40 -2.53
C THR A 217 -34.95 -93.57 -1.59
N ILE A 218 -34.61 -92.35 -2.02
CA ILE A 218 -33.71 -91.47 -1.27
C ILE A 218 -34.41 -90.16 -0.99
N ASN A 219 -34.56 -89.87 0.31
CA ASN A 219 -35.14 -88.62 0.77
C ASN A 219 -34.01 -87.67 1.18
N LEU A 220 -33.84 -86.61 0.40
CA LEU A 220 -32.93 -85.51 0.71
C LEU A 220 -33.69 -84.46 1.53
N LEU A 221 -33.09 -84.04 2.63
CA LEU A 221 -33.62 -82.95 3.44
C LEU A 221 -33.45 -81.60 2.73
N ALA A 222 -34.18 -80.58 3.18
CA ALA A 222 -33.90 -79.21 2.78
C ALA A 222 -32.46 -78.84 3.15
N ASN A 223 -31.84 -78.01 2.31
CA ASN A 223 -30.44 -77.58 2.37
C ASN A 223 -29.42 -78.72 2.26
N THR A 224 -29.77 -79.80 1.55
CA THR A 224 -28.78 -80.82 1.17
C THR A 224 -27.73 -80.22 0.25
N ARG A 225 -26.45 -80.56 0.50
CA ARG A 225 -25.28 -80.01 -0.19
C ARG A 225 -24.92 -80.84 -1.43
N PHE A 226 -24.82 -80.16 -2.55
CA PHE A 226 -24.32 -80.67 -3.82
C PHE A 226 -22.98 -80.00 -4.12
N VAL A 227 -21.95 -80.79 -4.37
CA VAL A 227 -20.57 -80.30 -4.51
C VAL A 227 -20.02 -80.68 -5.88
N THR A 228 -19.42 -79.73 -6.59
CA THR A 228 -18.72 -80.03 -7.86
C THR A 228 -17.34 -80.63 -7.58
N ASN A 229 -16.71 -81.20 -8.60
CA ASN A 229 -15.32 -81.69 -8.47
C ASN A 229 -14.32 -80.60 -8.02
N ASN A 230 -14.67 -79.32 -8.20
CA ASN A 230 -13.84 -78.17 -7.85
C ASN A 230 -14.24 -77.55 -6.49
N GLY A 231 -15.02 -78.25 -5.66
CA GLY A 231 -15.38 -77.81 -4.31
C GLY A 231 -16.49 -76.76 -4.23
N LEU A 232 -17.17 -76.42 -5.33
CA LEU A 232 -18.26 -75.43 -5.33
C LEU A 232 -19.53 -76.01 -4.71
N ILE A 233 -20.13 -75.31 -3.74
CA ILE A 233 -21.27 -75.80 -2.95
C ILE A 233 -22.60 -75.21 -3.45
N PHE A 234 -23.57 -76.09 -3.67
CA PHE A 234 -24.95 -75.77 -4.01
C PHE A 234 -25.94 -76.44 -3.06
N LEU A 235 -27.10 -75.80 -2.83
CA LEU A 235 -28.10 -76.24 -1.85
C LEU A 235 -29.48 -76.45 -2.49
N SER A 236 -30.15 -77.53 -2.11
CA SER A 236 -31.58 -77.75 -2.42
C SER A 236 -32.46 -77.09 -1.35
N LYS A 237 -33.09 -75.94 -1.64
CA LYS A 237 -33.87 -75.20 -0.61
C LYS A 237 -35.10 -75.94 -0.08
N ILE A 238 -35.60 -76.92 -0.83
CA ILE A 238 -36.73 -77.77 -0.45
C ILE A 238 -36.27 -79.23 -0.31
N PRO A 239 -36.97 -80.04 0.51
CA PRO A 239 -36.72 -81.48 0.55
C PRO A 239 -37.08 -82.12 -0.80
N VAL A 240 -36.32 -83.14 -1.19
CA VAL A 240 -36.49 -83.83 -2.47
C VAL A 240 -36.52 -85.34 -2.23
N THR A 241 -37.51 -86.02 -2.78
CA THR A 241 -37.53 -87.48 -2.84
C THR A 241 -37.12 -87.95 -4.23
N ILE A 242 -36.06 -88.75 -4.29
CA ILE A 242 -35.55 -89.38 -5.51
C ILE A 242 -36.06 -90.84 -5.50
N PRO A 243 -36.84 -91.27 -6.50
CA PRO A 243 -37.32 -92.64 -6.61
C PRO A 243 -36.19 -93.67 -6.67
N ALA A 244 -36.51 -94.95 -6.45
CA ALA A 244 -35.58 -96.04 -6.68
C ALA A 244 -35.39 -96.27 -8.18
N GLY A 245 -34.18 -96.65 -8.59
CA GLY A 245 -33.84 -97.06 -9.95
C GLY A 245 -33.19 -98.44 -10.00
N LEU A 246 -32.83 -98.87 -11.20
CA LEU A 246 -32.09 -100.10 -11.45
C LEU A 246 -30.72 -99.76 -12.06
N ALA A 247 -29.76 -100.67 -11.95
CA ALA A 247 -28.40 -100.45 -12.45
C ALA A 247 -28.35 -100.07 -13.95
N ASP A 248 -29.21 -100.72 -14.75
CA ASP A 248 -29.35 -100.51 -16.19
C ASP A 248 -30.40 -99.45 -16.56
N ASN A 249 -31.25 -99.05 -15.60
CA ASN A 249 -32.29 -98.04 -15.82
C ASN A 249 -32.39 -97.09 -14.59
N PRO A 250 -31.56 -96.04 -14.53
CA PRO A 250 -31.56 -95.10 -13.42
C PRO A 250 -32.86 -94.30 -13.37
N SER A 251 -33.38 -94.04 -12.17
CA SER A 251 -34.44 -93.05 -12.02
C SER A 251 -33.86 -91.64 -12.14
N GLU A 252 -34.59 -90.74 -12.79
CA GLU A 252 -34.21 -89.34 -12.96
C GLU A 252 -35.16 -88.42 -12.20
N THR A 253 -34.64 -87.43 -11.49
CA THR A 253 -35.45 -86.40 -10.80
C THR A 253 -34.86 -85.02 -11.03
N ARG A 254 -35.69 -84.07 -11.46
CA ARG A 254 -35.26 -82.67 -11.67
C ARG A 254 -35.40 -81.88 -10.37
N ILE A 255 -34.34 -81.17 -10.00
CA ILE A 255 -34.33 -80.31 -8.81
C ILE A 255 -33.71 -78.95 -9.14
N THR A 256 -34.05 -77.93 -8.36
CA THR A 256 -33.43 -76.61 -8.43
C THR A 256 -32.39 -76.46 -7.33
N LEU A 257 -31.20 -76.01 -7.70
CA LEU A 257 -30.12 -75.73 -6.76
C LEU A 257 -29.75 -74.25 -6.76
N TYR A 258 -29.28 -73.78 -5.62
CA TYR A 258 -28.80 -72.42 -5.41
C TYR A 258 -27.36 -72.46 -4.89
N ALA A 259 -26.48 -71.61 -5.41
CA ALA A 259 -25.13 -71.47 -4.87
C ALA A 259 -25.18 -71.05 -3.40
N ASN A 260 -24.32 -71.64 -2.59
CA ASN A 260 -24.06 -71.19 -1.23
C ASN A 260 -23.26 -69.88 -1.25
N ASP A 261 -23.12 -69.20 -0.11
CA ASP A 261 -22.32 -67.96 -0.03
C ASP A 261 -20.81 -68.24 -0.19
N VAL A 262 -20.36 -69.39 0.32
CA VAL A 262 -18.97 -69.86 0.29
C VAL A 262 -18.86 -71.30 -0.23
N ASP A 263 -17.72 -71.62 -0.84
CA ASP A 263 -17.36 -72.98 -1.27
C ASP A 263 -16.74 -73.81 -0.13
N GLU A 264 -16.23 -75.01 -0.43
CA GLU A 264 -15.60 -75.88 0.58
C GLU A 264 -14.31 -75.31 1.19
N GLU A 265 -13.64 -74.39 0.49
CA GLU A 265 -12.39 -73.75 0.92
C GLU A 265 -12.65 -72.40 1.63
N GLY A 266 -13.92 -72.00 1.77
CA GLY A 266 -14.32 -70.74 2.39
C GLY A 266 -14.21 -69.53 1.45
N LEU A 267 -13.96 -69.74 0.16
CA LEU A 267 -13.90 -68.68 -0.84
C LEU A 267 -15.30 -68.30 -1.30
N MET A 268 -15.52 -67.01 -1.57
CA MET A 268 -16.84 -66.52 -1.98
C MET A 268 -17.29 -67.11 -3.32
N MET A 269 -18.54 -67.52 -3.39
CA MET A 269 -19.14 -68.17 -4.55
C MET A 269 -19.50 -67.18 -5.66
N GLY A 270 -20.30 -66.13 -5.39
CA GLY A 270 -20.58 -65.03 -6.35
C GLY A 270 -20.60 -65.41 -7.83
N VAL A 271 -19.71 -64.80 -8.63
CA VAL A 271 -19.53 -65.10 -10.06
C VAL A 271 -19.04 -66.55 -10.30
N ARG A 272 -18.24 -67.12 -9.40
CA ARG A 272 -17.74 -68.50 -9.45
C ARG A 272 -18.86 -69.54 -9.32
N GLY A 273 -20.03 -69.15 -8.79
CA GLY A 273 -21.22 -69.99 -8.74
C GLY A 273 -21.87 -70.24 -10.10
N ASN A 274 -21.49 -69.53 -11.16
CA ASN A 274 -22.03 -69.74 -12.50
C ASN A 274 -21.33 -70.92 -13.19
N ILE A 275 -21.86 -72.13 -13.00
CA ILE A 275 -21.34 -73.38 -13.61
C ILE A 275 -21.95 -73.65 -14.99
N SER A 276 -21.20 -74.33 -15.87
CA SER A 276 -21.66 -74.71 -17.21
C SER A 276 -22.66 -75.87 -17.19
N LYS A 277 -23.42 -76.04 -18.28
CA LYS A 277 -24.25 -77.22 -18.53
C LYS A 277 -23.39 -78.50 -18.56
N GLY A 278 -23.93 -79.61 -18.04
CA GLY A 278 -23.23 -80.90 -17.99
C GLY A 278 -22.24 -81.05 -16.82
N THR A 279 -22.19 -80.07 -15.91
CA THR A 279 -21.35 -80.15 -14.72
C THR A 279 -21.89 -81.20 -13.77
N LYS A 280 -21.06 -82.17 -13.39
CA LYS A 280 -21.43 -83.22 -12.42
C LYS A 280 -21.27 -82.71 -10.99
N LEU A 281 -22.25 -83.02 -10.15
CA LEU A 281 -22.26 -82.73 -8.72
C LEU A 281 -22.48 -84.01 -7.91
N THR A 282 -21.76 -84.13 -6.81
CA THR A 282 -21.91 -85.19 -5.82
C THR A 282 -22.76 -84.69 -4.66
N ILE A 283 -23.53 -85.58 -4.04
CA ILE A 283 -24.38 -85.24 -2.90
C ILE A 283 -23.59 -85.56 -1.63
N LYS A 284 -23.29 -84.53 -0.83
CA LYS A 284 -22.54 -84.68 0.41
C LYS A 284 -23.45 -85.23 1.52
N ASN A 285 -22.89 -86.04 2.44
CA ASN A 285 -23.58 -86.72 3.54
C ASN A 285 -24.50 -87.90 3.16
N ILE A 286 -24.29 -88.52 1.99
CA ILE A 286 -24.80 -89.88 1.76
C ILE A 286 -23.83 -90.85 2.47
N ARG A 287 -24.32 -91.76 3.32
CA ARG A 287 -23.49 -92.67 4.13
C ARG A 287 -22.44 -93.40 3.25
N ASP A 288 -21.17 -93.10 3.51
CA ASP A 288 -20.01 -93.21 2.61
C ASP A 288 -19.42 -94.61 2.38
N SER A 289 -20.11 -95.57 1.76
CA SER A 289 -19.34 -96.70 1.17
C SER A 289 -19.96 -97.43 0.00
N PHE A 290 -21.29 -97.55 -0.11
CA PHE A 290 -21.91 -98.33 -1.18
C PHE A 290 -22.49 -97.49 -2.34
N TYR A 291 -22.85 -96.24 -2.09
CA TYR A 291 -23.68 -95.44 -3.01
C TYR A 291 -22.92 -94.38 -3.81
N LEU A 292 -21.62 -94.20 -3.54
CA LEU A 292 -20.77 -93.09 -4.02
C LEU A 292 -20.39 -93.11 -5.52
N GLY A 293 -21.05 -93.93 -6.34
CA GLY A 293 -20.99 -93.87 -7.80
C GLY A 293 -22.31 -94.24 -8.48
N GLN A 294 -23.35 -94.49 -7.68
CA GLN A 294 -24.67 -94.92 -8.13
C GLN A 294 -25.68 -93.77 -8.12
N ILE A 295 -25.34 -92.65 -7.48
CA ILE A 295 -26.17 -91.45 -7.39
C ILE A 295 -25.29 -90.23 -7.69
N TRP A 296 -25.71 -89.42 -8.67
CA TRP A 296 -25.05 -88.16 -8.97
C TRP A 296 -26.07 -87.16 -9.52
N ALA A 297 -25.72 -85.88 -9.50
CA ALA A 297 -26.49 -84.84 -10.16
C ALA A 297 -25.71 -84.27 -11.34
N GLU A 298 -26.42 -83.84 -12.38
CA GLU A 298 -25.84 -83.19 -13.55
C GLU A 298 -26.63 -81.94 -13.91
N SER A 299 -25.95 -80.83 -14.18
CA SER A 299 -26.60 -79.59 -14.58
C SER A 299 -27.23 -79.70 -15.97
N ILE A 300 -28.53 -79.39 -16.06
CA ILE A 300 -29.29 -79.44 -17.32
C ILE A 300 -29.03 -78.17 -18.16
N GLU A 301 -28.67 -77.08 -17.47
CA GLU A 301 -28.41 -75.76 -18.02
C GLU A 301 -27.22 -75.10 -17.30
N ALA A 302 -26.73 -74.00 -17.86
CA ALA A 302 -25.73 -73.18 -17.18
C ALA A 302 -26.41 -72.40 -16.04
N PHE A 303 -25.76 -72.35 -14.89
CA PHE A 303 -26.25 -71.57 -13.75
C PHE A 303 -25.97 -70.10 -14.02
N THR A 304 -26.94 -69.24 -13.74
CA THR A 304 -26.84 -67.79 -13.97
C THR A 304 -27.29 -67.02 -12.74
N GLY A 305 -26.95 -65.72 -12.66
CA GLY A 305 -27.31 -64.84 -11.55
C GLY A 305 -26.24 -64.64 -10.49
N GLY A 306 -25.14 -65.41 -10.53
CA GLY A 306 -23.99 -65.25 -9.63
C GLY A 306 -23.27 -63.92 -9.84
N SER A 307 -23.26 -63.04 -8.83
CA SER A 307 -22.54 -61.75 -8.86
C SER A 307 -22.03 -61.33 -7.48
N THR A 308 -20.95 -60.55 -7.45
CA THR A 308 -20.35 -59.99 -6.23
C THR A 308 -20.25 -58.48 -6.37
N THR A 309 -20.88 -57.71 -5.47
CA THR A 309 -20.74 -56.25 -5.42
C THR A 309 -20.13 -55.82 -4.09
N SER A 310 -19.00 -55.13 -4.13
CA SER A 310 -18.37 -54.54 -2.95
C SER A 310 -18.97 -53.16 -2.70
N VAL A 311 -19.54 -52.93 -1.51
CA VAL A 311 -20.06 -51.61 -1.14
C VAL A 311 -19.55 -51.23 0.25
N GLY A 312 -18.77 -50.14 0.32
CA GLY A 312 -18.41 -49.50 1.58
C GLY A 312 -19.66 -48.87 2.20
N MET A 313 -19.90 -49.16 3.48
CA MET A 313 -21.03 -48.63 4.23
C MET A 313 -20.51 -47.65 5.27
N VAL A 314 -21.05 -46.43 5.29
CA VAL A 314 -20.69 -45.39 6.28
C VAL A 314 -21.06 -45.87 7.68
N SER A 315 -20.06 -46.03 8.56
CA SER A 315 -20.27 -46.32 9.99
C SER A 315 -20.10 -45.08 10.87
N GLU A 316 -20.63 -45.12 12.11
CA GLU A 316 -20.44 -44.04 13.09
C GLU A 316 -18.97 -43.84 13.44
N LYS A 317 -18.22 -44.94 13.57
CA LYS A 317 -16.78 -44.93 13.84
C LYS A 317 -15.99 -44.19 12.75
N ASP A 318 -16.40 -44.34 11.49
CA ASP A 318 -15.73 -43.65 10.37
C ASP A 318 -15.96 -42.13 10.44
N LYS A 319 -17.15 -41.69 10.88
CA LYS A 319 -17.45 -40.26 11.10
C LYS A 319 -16.67 -39.67 12.27
N GLU A 320 -16.57 -40.39 13.38
CA GLU A 320 -15.78 -39.97 14.54
C GLU A 320 -14.29 -39.86 14.19
N LEU A 321 -13.74 -40.87 13.51
CA LEU A 321 -12.34 -40.86 13.06
C LEU A 321 -12.03 -39.70 12.10
N LEU A 322 -12.93 -39.43 11.14
CA LEU A 322 -12.77 -38.30 10.23
C LEU A 322 -12.84 -36.96 10.98
N SER A 323 -13.79 -36.84 11.91
CA SER A 323 -13.95 -35.62 12.73
C SER A 323 -12.70 -35.34 13.58
N ALA A 324 -12.11 -36.38 14.17
CA ALA A 324 -10.85 -36.28 14.92
C ALA A 324 -9.70 -35.86 13.99
N LYS A 325 -9.54 -36.51 12.83
CA LYS A 325 -8.52 -36.16 11.84
C LYS A 325 -8.62 -34.72 11.34
N ILE A 326 -9.84 -34.20 11.15
CA ILE A 326 -10.04 -32.81 10.74
C ILE A 326 -9.58 -31.86 11.85
N ARG A 327 -9.91 -32.15 13.11
CA ARG A 327 -9.44 -31.32 14.24
C ARG A 327 -7.92 -31.32 14.34
N ASP A 328 -7.30 -32.50 14.28
CA ASP A 328 -5.86 -32.66 14.36
C ASP A 328 -5.16 -31.95 13.19
N GLY A 329 -5.71 -32.07 11.98
CA GLY A 329 -5.23 -31.37 10.79
C GLY A 329 -5.31 -29.84 10.91
N VAL A 330 -6.43 -29.32 11.39
CA VAL A 330 -6.60 -27.88 11.66
C VAL A 330 -5.56 -27.37 12.66
N TYR A 331 -5.34 -28.09 13.77
CA TYR A 331 -4.35 -27.68 14.77
C TYR A 331 -2.91 -27.77 14.25
N ALA A 332 -2.59 -28.79 13.46
CA ALA A 332 -1.27 -28.93 12.84
C ALA A 332 -1.01 -27.84 11.78
N ASP A 333 -2.04 -27.47 11.00
CA ASP A 333 -1.92 -26.54 9.88
C ASP A 333 -2.15 -25.07 10.26
N LYS A 334 -2.63 -24.75 11.48
CA LYS A 334 -3.05 -23.39 11.85
C LYS A 334 -2.01 -22.30 11.58
N LEU A 335 -0.73 -22.57 11.85
CA LEU A 335 0.37 -21.62 11.60
C LEU A 335 0.56 -21.33 10.11
N ASN A 336 0.46 -22.36 9.28
CA ASN A 336 0.58 -22.26 7.83
C ASN A 336 -0.63 -21.54 7.22
N ILE A 337 -1.83 -21.86 7.71
CA ILE A 337 -3.08 -21.22 7.27
C ILE A 337 -3.05 -19.73 7.59
N VAL A 338 -2.77 -19.35 8.84
CA VAL A 338 -2.74 -17.94 9.24
C VAL A 338 -1.70 -17.15 8.44
N THR A 339 -0.49 -17.68 8.28
CA THR A 339 0.58 -16.98 7.52
C THR A 339 0.25 -16.81 6.04
N ARG A 340 -0.44 -17.78 5.44
CA ARG A 340 -0.75 -17.74 4.00
C ARG A 340 -1.94 -16.82 3.70
N GLU A 341 -2.98 -16.88 4.54
CA GLU A 341 -4.24 -16.18 4.26
C GLU A 341 -4.27 -14.75 4.86
N PHE A 342 -3.53 -14.49 5.96
CA PHE A 342 -3.44 -13.15 6.51
C PHE A 342 -2.44 -12.29 5.75
N ASN A 343 -2.96 -11.37 4.93
CA ASN A 343 -2.14 -10.46 4.14
C ASN A 343 -2.46 -8.99 4.49
N LEU A 344 -1.69 -8.44 5.42
CA LEU A 344 -1.72 -7.02 5.75
C LEU A 344 -0.31 -6.43 5.50
N PRO A 345 -0.16 -5.43 4.61
CA PRO A 345 1.14 -4.84 4.30
C PRO A 345 1.85 -4.31 5.54
N GLY A 346 3.10 -4.74 5.75
CA GLY A 346 3.90 -4.34 6.90
C GLY A 346 3.45 -4.97 8.23
N ALA A 347 2.58 -5.97 8.21
CA ALA A 347 2.24 -6.77 9.38
C ALA A 347 3.07 -8.05 9.44
N LEU A 348 3.45 -8.44 10.66
CA LEU A 348 4.17 -9.67 10.95
C LEU A 348 3.39 -10.48 11.99
N VAL A 349 2.93 -11.66 11.62
CA VAL A 349 2.24 -12.57 12.55
C VAL A 349 3.23 -13.11 13.58
N LEU A 350 2.82 -13.14 14.86
CA LEU A 350 3.56 -13.80 15.92
C LEU A 350 3.36 -15.32 15.82
N MET A 351 4.37 -16.00 15.28
CA MET A 351 4.35 -17.43 14.95
C MET A 351 4.52 -18.36 16.16
N PHE A 352 3.73 -18.12 17.21
CA PHE A 352 3.72 -18.96 18.41
C PHE A 352 2.40 -19.73 18.48
N ASP A 353 2.49 -21.05 18.59
CA ASP A 353 1.33 -21.94 18.64
C ASP A 353 0.33 -21.54 19.73
N SER A 354 0.85 -21.17 20.92
CA SER A 354 0.08 -20.73 22.09
C SER A 354 -0.63 -19.38 21.92
N LEU A 355 -0.21 -18.55 20.96
CA LEU A 355 -0.82 -17.24 20.68
C LEU A 355 -1.90 -17.31 19.58
N ILE A 356 -2.06 -18.47 18.93
CA ILE A 356 -3.10 -18.68 17.92
C ILE A 356 -4.22 -19.51 18.56
N LYS A 357 -5.32 -18.84 18.88
CA LYS A 357 -6.53 -19.47 19.40
C LYS A 357 -7.41 -19.93 18.25
N THR A 358 -7.76 -21.21 18.26
CA THR A 358 -8.63 -21.83 17.26
C THR A 358 -10.03 -22.04 17.82
N THR A 359 -11.05 -21.60 17.09
CA THR A 359 -12.46 -21.82 17.43
C THR A 359 -13.16 -22.54 16.28
N PHE A 360 -13.80 -23.67 16.56
CA PHE A 360 -14.62 -24.39 15.59
C PHE A 360 -16.05 -23.86 15.65
N HIS A 361 -16.55 -23.32 14.53
CA HIS A 361 -17.94 -22.88 14.41
C HIS A 361 -18.86 -24.03 13.97
N SER A 362 -18.39 -24.82 13.01
CA SER A 362 -19.09 -25.99 12.52
C SER A 362 -18.10 -27.09 12.13
N LEU A 363 -18.53 -28.35 12.30
CA LEU A 363 -17.81 -29.53 11.85
C LEU A 363 -18.87 -30.54 11.40
N SER A 364 -18.89 -30.85 10.12
CA SER A 364 -19.84 -31.79 9.54
C SER A 364 -19.12 -32.81 8.68
N VAL A 365 -19.58 -34.06 8.75
CA VAL A 365 -19.15 -35.15 7.87
C VAL A 365 -20.33 -35.56 7.01
N ASP A 366 -20.11 -35.58 5.70
CA ASP A 366 -21.12 -35.93 4.71
C ASP A 366 -21.57 -37.39 4.85
N GLY A 367 -22.73 -37.71 4.29
CA GLY A 367 -23.26 -39.08 4.26
C GLY A 367 -24.08 -39.47 5.49
N LYS A 368 -25.14 -40.26 5.29
CA LYS A 368 -25.94 -40.83 6.37
C LYS A 368 -25.34 -42.15 6.85
N ILE A 369 -25.55 -42.48 8.12
CA ILE A 369 -25.15 -43.80 8.64
C ILE A 369 -25.88 -44.88 7.83
N GLY A 370 -25.15 -45.88 7.34
CA GLY A 370 -25.69 -46.93 6.48
C GLY A 370 -25.78 -46.55 4.99
N GLU A 371 -25.42 -45.33 4.60
CA GLU A 371 -25.33 -44.92 3.21
C GLU A 371 -24.16 -45.62 2.50
N LYS A 372 -24.39 -45.95 1.23
CA LYS A 372 -23.41 -46.59 0.35
C LYS A 372 -22.53 -45.49 -0.25
N ALA A 373 -21.30 -45.35 0.24
CA ALA A 373 -20.35 -44.37 -0.28
C ALA A 373 -18.95 -44.98 -0.26
N THR A 374 -18.11 -44.61 -1.25
CA THR A 374 -16.70 -45.01 -1.37
C THR A 374 -15.72 -44.04 -0.71
N SER A 375 -16.19 -42.84 -0.37
CA SER A 375 -15.43 -41.84 0.38
C SER A 375 -16.36 -41.01 1.25
N LEU A 376 -15.83 -40.57 2.41
CA LEU A 376 -16.46 -39.59 3.29
C LEU A 376 -15.69 -38.28 3.17
N ARG A 377 -16.44 -37.18 3.03
CA ARG A 377 -15.89 -35.83 3.05
C ARG A 377 -16.32 -35.16 4.34
N GLY A 378 -15.43 -34.40 4.94
CA GLY A 378 -15.74 -33.57 6.10
C GLY A 378 -15.35 -32.13 5.85
N HIS A 379 -16.16 -31.25 6.42
CA HIS A 379 -16.10 -29.81 6.29
C HIS A 379 -16.04 -29.21 7.69
N ALA A 380 -15.12 -28.28 7.92
CA ALA A 380 -15.05 -27.52 9.15
C ALA A 380 -14.92 -26.03 8.87
N GLU A 381 -15.75 -25.22 9.52
CA GLU A 381 -15.58 -23.77 9.57
C GLU A 381 -14.87 -23.42 10.87
N VAL A 382 -13.68 -22.84 10.73
CA VAL A 382 -12.81 -22.51 11.85
C VAL A 382 -12.43 -21.04 11.80
N SER A 383 -12.29 -20.43 12.97
CA SER A 383 -11.67 -19.11 13.10
C SER A 383 -10.38 -19.20 13.90
N PHE A 384 -9.42 -18.37 13.49
CA PHE A 384 -8.14 -18.21 14.15
C PHE A 384 -8.03 -16.78 14.66
N ASP A 385 -7.95 -16.62 15.99
CA ASP A 385 -7.55 -15.37 16.62
C ASP A 385 -6.04 -15.43 16.88
N PHE A 386 -5.30 -14.43 16.42
CA PHE A 386 -3.84 -14.40 16.52
C PHE A 386 -3.33 -12.99 16.75
N PHE A 387 -2.07 -12.88 17.18
CA PHE A 387 -1.40 -11.60 17.36
C PHE A 387 -0.46 -11.28 16.21
N TYR A 388 -0.40 -10.02 15.82
CA TYR A 388 0.54 -9.52 14.82
C TYR A 388 1.17 -8.20 15.26
N LEU A 389 2.32 -7.90 14.70
CA LEU A 389 3.09 -6.68 14.92
C LEU A 389 3.09 -5.85 13.65
N LYS A 390 3.24 -4.53 13.76
CA LYS A 390 3.54 -3.69 12.60
C LYS A 390 5.05 -3.48 12.50
N TRP A 391 5.57 -3.50 11.29
CA TRP A 391 6.98 -3.28 11.00
C TRP A 391 7.47 -1.93 11.51
N ALA A 392 6.64 -0.88 11.41
CA ALA A 392 6.96 0.45 11.94
C ALA A 392 7.24 0.44 13.44
N ASP A 393 6.46 -0.32 14.22
CA ASP A 393 6.62 -0.42 15.67
C ASP A 393 7.90 -1.18 16.05
N ILE A 394 8.26 -2.20 15.26
CA ILE A 394 9.53 -2.91 15.39
C ILE A 394 10.70 -1.94 15.13
N VAL A 395 10.64 -1.19 14.02
CA VAL A 395 11.67 -0.19 13.68
C VAL A 395 11.82 0.85 14.78
N GLN A 396 10.71 1.34 15.35
CA GLN A 396 10.73 2.30 16.44
C GLN A 396 11.38 1.73 17.72
N ALA A 397 11.08 0.48 18.06
CA ALA A 397 11.65 -0.16 19.25
C ALA A 397 13.17 -0.38 19.10
N PHE A 398 13.64 -0.87 17.96
CA PHE A 398 15.07 -0.99 17.68
C PHE A 398 15.77 0.37 17.60
N THR A 399 15.09 1.40 17.07
CA THR A 399 15.62 2.79 17.09
C THR A 399 15.85 3.26 18.52
N SER A 400 14.89 2.98 19.41
CA SER A 400 14.99 3.32 20.83
C SER A 400 16.12 2.54 21.50
N TYR A 401 16.28 1.26 21.16
CA TYR A 401 17.36 0.41 21.68
C TYR A 401 18.75 0.93 21.31
N VAL A 402 18.96 1.29 20.04
CA VAL A 402 20.25 1.85 19.57
C VAL A 402 20.56 3.16 20.30
N LYS A 403 19.56 4.04 20.46
CA LYS A 403 19.69 5.31 21.18
C LYS A 403 20.06 5.12 22.65
N GLU A 404 19.48 4.14 23.34
CA GLU A 404 19.77 3.88 24.75
C GLU A 404 21.17 3.24 24.97
N ARG A 405 21.65 2.42 24.03
CA ARG A 405 22.87 1.61 24.20
C ARG A 405 24.17 2.33 23.82
N GLN A 406 24.20 3.07 22.70
CA GLN A 406 25.46 3.37 22.01
C GLN A 406 25.97 4.82 22.13
N ALA A 407 25.56 5.53 23.19
CA ALA A 407 25.76 6.98 23.34
C ALA A 407 25.11 7.77 22.19
N ASP A 408 24.91 9.08 22.38
CA ASP A 408 24.18 9.96 21.46
C ASP A 408 24.73 10.06 20.02
N SER A 409 25.78 9.32 19.68
CA SER A 409 26.51 9.41 18.41
C SER A 409 26.11 8.41 17.32
N ILE A 410 25.24 7.42 17.60
CA ILE A 410 24.89 6.39 16.61
C ILE A 410 23.38 6.41 16.31
N GLN A 411 23.05 6.25 15.03
CA GLN A 411 21.68 6.17 14.53
C GLN A 411 21.42 4.85 13.81
N LEU A 412 20.20 4.34 13.99
CA LEU A 412 19.68 3.22 13.21
C LEU A 412 19.32 3.73 11.81
N ILE A 413 19.88 3.10 10.77
CA ILE A 413 19.57 3.42 9.36
C ILE A 413 18.44 2.52 8.88
N SER A 414 18.58 1.21 9.08
CA SER A 414 17.58 0.23 8.69
C SER A 414 17.71 -1.08 9.48
N ILE A 415 16.70 -1.92 9.36
CA ILE A 415 16.70 -3.28 9.91
C ILE A 415 16.52 -4.22 8.72
N ASN A 416 17.32 -5.29 8.64
CA ASN A 416 17.12 -6.30 7.62
C ASN A 416 15.85 -7.11 7.93
N PRO A 417 14.77 -7.03 7.13
CA PRO A 417 13.50 -7.69 7.43
C PRO A 417 13.63 -9.22 7.50
N ASN A 418 14.51 -9.80 6.69
CA ASN A 418 14.71 -11.24 6.61
C ASN A 418 15.54 -11.81 7.75
N SER A 419 16.16 -10.94 8.57
CA SER A 419 16.96 -11.34 9.72
C SER A 419 16.16 -11.39 11.02
N LEU A 420 14.91 -10.91 11.00
CA LEU A 420 14.07 -10.86 12.18
C LEU A 420 13.67 -12.28 12.60
N ALA A 421 14.04 -12.67 13.81
CA ALA A 421 13.72 -13.96 14.38
C ALA A 421 13.35 -13.82 15.86
N PHE A 422 12.44 -14.66 16.32
CA PHE A 422 12.09 -14.77 17.73
C PHE A 422 12.80 -15.99 18.32
N ILE A 423 13.61 -15.77 19.35
CA ILE A 423 14.45 -16.79 19.98
C ILE A 423 13.76 -17.26 21.27
N GLN A 424 13.58 -18.57 21.43
CA GLN A 424 12.93 -19.25 22.58
C GLN A 424 11.39 -19.13 22.64
N ASP A 425 10.80 -20.03 23.42
CA ASP A 425 9.41 -19.96 23.84
C ASP A 425 9.14 -18.71 24.66
N ILE A 426 7.89 -18.25 24.62
CA ILE A 426 7.42 -17.06 25.34
C ILE A 426 7.71 -17.22 26.83
N LYS A 427 8.58 -16.36 27.38
CA LYS A 427 8.76 -16.27 28.83
C LYS A 427 7.60 -15.46 29.41
N HIS A 428 6.62 -16.15 29.98
CA HIS A 428 5.54 -15.53 30.74
C HIS A 428 6.10 -14.67 31.87
N THR A 429 5.68 -13.41 31.97
CA THR A 429 5.22 -12.80 33.25
C THR A 429 4.85 -11.32 33.08
N THR A 430 3.64 -10.95 33.52
CA THR A 430 3.34 -10.15 34.73
C THR A 430 1.81 -9.89 34.82
N SER A 431 1.10 -9.96 33.68
CA SER A 431 -0.36 -9.90 33.51
C SER A 431 -0.79 -10.69 32.26
N ASP A 432 -2.04 -11.16 32.17
CA ASP A 432 -2.52 -12.16 31.18
C ASP A 432 -2.27 -11.82 29.69
N ASN A 433 -1.94 -10.57 29.36
CA ASN A 433 -1.77 -10.07 27.99
C ASN A 433 -0.38 -9.46 27.69
N VAL A 434 0.60 -9.59 28.58
CA VAL A 434 1.94 -9.02 28.40
C VAL A 434 2.98 -10.12 28.44
N PHE A 435 3.84 -10.15 27.41
CA PHE A 435 4.85 -11.19 27.27
C PHE A 435 6.21 -10.65 26.84
N ILE A 436 7.28 -11.37 27.18
CA ILE A 436 8.64 -11.02 26.81
C ILE A 436 9.14 -12.05 25.81
N ILE A 437 9.56 -11.58 24.64
CA ILE A 437 10.15 -12.42 23.60
C ILE A 437 11.55 -11.89 23.29
N PRO A 438 12.59 -12.73 23.41
CA PRO A 438 13.90 -12.44 22.87
C PRO A 438 13.82 -12.31 21.34
N THR A 439 14.04 -11.11 20.83
CA THR A 439 13.95 -10.84 19.39
C THR A 439 15.33 -10.54 18.85
N LYS A 440 15.71 -11.29 17.83
CA LYS A 440 16.93 -11.11 17.05
C LYS A 440 16.64 -10.35 15.79
N ALA A 441 17.46 -9.36 15.47
CA ALA A 441 17.51 -8.76 14.14
C ALA A 441 18.92 -8.25 13.83
N THR A 442 19.31 -8.35 12.57
CA THR A 442 20.48 -7.67 12.03
C THR A 442 20.09 -6.23 11.68
N ILE A 443 20.76 -5.28 12.32
CA ILE A 443 20.56 -3.85 12.06
C ILE A 443 21.70 -3.29 11.22
N LEU A 444 21.38 -2.22 10.50
CA LEU A 444 22.34 -1.36 9.84
C LEU A 444 22.38 -0.03 10.59
N GLN A 445 23.55 0.33 11.10
CA GLN A 445 23.75 1.55 11.87
C GLN A 445 24.91 2.37 11.33
N GLY A 446 24.88 3.66 11.61
CA GLY A 446 25.92 4.60 11.23
C GLY A 446 26.02 5.74 12.23
N TYR A 447 27.04 6.57 12.08
CA TYR A 447 27.21 7.75 12.92
C TYR A 447 26.10 8.78 12.68
N ASP A 448 25.60 9.40 13.76
CA ASP A 448 24.60 10.46 13.74
C ASP A 448 25.28 11.84 13.59
N PHE A 449 25.47 12.25 12.34
CA PHE A 449 25.97 13.59 12.01
C PHE A 449 24.97 14.72 12.29
N GLY A 450 23.71 14.42 12.61
CA GLY A 450 22.73 15.42 13.04
C GLY A 450 23.02 15.94 14.44
N LYS A 451 23.45 15.04 15.33
CA LYS A 451 23.94 15.41 16.68
C LYS A 451 25.43 15.75 16.69
N ASP A 452 26.23 15.09 15.85
CA ASP A 452 27.67 15.24 15.70
C ASP A 452 28.44 15.43 17.03
N VAL A 453 28.27 14.49 17.96
CA VAL A 453 28.85 14.55 19.31
C VAL A 453 30.38 14.67 19.30
N LYS A 454 31.06 14.09 18.29
CA LYS A 454 32.51 14.16 18.12
C LYS A 454 33.00 15.45 17.42
N GLY A 455 32.09 16.30 16.94
CA GLY A 455 32.44 17.54 16.25
C GLY A 455 33.20 17.32 14.93
N ILE A 456 32.89 16.24 14.20
CA ILE A 456 33.56 15.87 12.95
C ILE A 456 33.29 16.90 11.85
N LEU A 457 32.04 17.35 11.69
CA LEU A 457 31.66 18.31 10.66
C LEU A 457 32.40 19.67 10.81
N PRO A 458 32.42 20.31 11.99
CA PRO A 458 33.19 21.53 12.17
C PRO A 458 34.70 21.31 12.04
N ALA A 459 35.24 20.17 12.50
CA ALA A 459 36.66 19.84 12.32
C ALA A 459 37.03 19.71 10.83
N ILE A 460 36.21 19.01 10.05
CA ILE A 460 36.36 18.91 8.59
C ILE A 460 36.35 20.30 7.97
N LYS A 461 35.32 21.11 8.25
CA LYS A 461 35.16 22.45 7.66
C LYS A 461 36.34 23.38 7.96
N ASN A 462 36.90 23.30 9.17
CA ASN A 462 38.02 24.13 9.59
C ASN A 462 39.34 23.75 8.90
N THR A 463 39.59 22.45 8.72
CA THR A 463 40.87 21.97 8.22
C THR A 463 40.96 22.01 6.69
N ILE A 464 39.88 21.70 5.98
CA ILE A 464 39.92 21.57 4.51
C ILE A 464 39.90 22.90 3.75
N SER A 465 39.69 24.02 4.44
CA SER A 465 39.65 25.35 3.82
C SER A 465 41.01 25.66 3.18
N GLY A 466 41.03 25.99 1.88
CA GLY A 466 42.24 26.27 1.12
C GLY A 466 43.04 25.04 0.65
N MET A 467 42.66 23.82 1.05
CA MET A 467 43.29 22.58 0.58
C MET A 467 42.91 22.25 -0.87
N THR A 468 43.75 21.46 -1.54
CA THR A 468 43.36 20.87 -2.83
C THR A 468 42.25 19.84 -2.64
N VAL A 469 41.47 19.55 -3.69
CA VAL A 469 40.38 18.56 -3.65
C VAL A 469 40.88 17.19 -3.19
N GLU A 470 42.06 16.76 -3.65
CA GLU A 470 42.64 15.46 -3.31
C GLU A 470 43.13 15.39 -1.86
N GLU A 471 43.79 16.43 -1.36
CA GLU A 471 44.21 16.51 0.04
C GLU A 471 43.01 16.53 0.99
N ALA A 472 41.99 17.33 0.66
CA ALA A 472 40.75 17.40 1.43
C ALA A 472 40.02 16.06 1.44
N ARG A 473 39.93 15.38 0.29
CA ARG A 473 39.36 14.03 0.19
C ARG A 473 40.12 13.06 1.09
N LYS A 474 41.45 13.05 1.02
CA LYS A 474 42.30 12.17 1.84
C LYS A 474 42.11 12.43 3.34
N TYR A 475 42.03 13.68 3.76
CA TYR A 475 41.79 14.06 5.15
C TYR A 475 40.39 13.62 5.63
N ILE A 476 39.34 13.87 4.83
CA ILE A 476 37.96 13.49 5.18
C ILE A 476 37.82 11.97 5.33
N LEU A 477 38.48 11.19 4.48
CA LEU A 477 38.44 9.72 4.54
C LEU A 477 39.26 9.11 5.69
N GLN A 478 39.96 9.92 6.50
CA GLN A 478 40.59 9.44 7.74
C GLN A 478 39.56 9.18 8.84
N TYR A 479 38.37 9.78 8.76
CA TYR A 479 37.29 9.53 9.70
C TYR A 479 36.59 8.22 9.37
N SER A 480 36.65 7.27 10.29
CA SER A 480 36.03 5.94 10.16
C SER A 480 34.51 5.98 9.96
N GLU A 481 33.88 7.09 10.37
CA GLU A 481 32.46 7.38 10.28
C GLU A 481 32.00 7.79 8.87
N ILE A 482 32.94 8.00 7.94
CA ILE A 482 32.68 8.45 6.57
C ILE A 482 33.13 7.36 5.59
N ALA A 483 32.19 6.80 4.83
CA ALA A 483 32.48 5.79 3.81
C ALA A 483 33.06 6.40 2.52
N SER A 484 32.51 7.53 2.09
CA SER A 484 32.97 8.22 0.90
C SER A 484 32.63 9.70 0.93
N VAL A 485 33.33 10.46 0.11
CA VAL A 485 33.13 11.90 -0.02
C VAL A 485 33.09 12.30 -1.49
N LYS A 486 32.14 13.16 -1.84
CA LYS A 486 32.08 13.86 -3.12
C LYS A 486 32.26 15.35 -2.89
N ILE A 487 33.19 15.96 -3.61
CA ILE A 487 33.47 17.39 -3.53
C ILE A 487 33.14 17.99 -4.89
N ASP A 488 32.08 18.78 -4.93
CA ASP A 488 31.68 19.54 -6.11
C ASP A 488 32.08 21.00 -5.90
N LEU A 489 32.96 21.50 -6.76
CA LEU A 489 33.34 22.90 -6.79
C LEU A 489 32.41 23.66 -7.74
N GLY A 490 32.11 24.91 -7.39
CA GLY A 490 31.18 25.75 -8.15
C GLY A 490 31.65 26.07 -9.57
N PHE A 491 30.99 27.05 -10.19
CA PHE A 491 31.11 27.39 -11.62
C PHE A 491 32.56 27.48 -12.17
N PHE A 492 33.50 27.92 -11.32
CA PHE A 492 34.92 27.78 -11.58
C PHE A 492 35.44 26.53 -10.89
N HIS A 493 35.71 25.50 -11.70
CA HIS A 493 36.34 24.23 -11.34
C HIS A 493 37.78 24.46 -10.85
N SER A 494 37.89 25.20 -9.74
CA SER A 494 39.12 25.46 -9.04
C SER A 494 39.72 24.14 -8.59
N GLU A 495 41.04 24.05 -8.43
CA GLU A 495 41.67 22.83 -7.89
C GLU A 495 41.63 22.79 -6.36
N LYS A 496 41.19 23.90 -5.74
CA LYS A 496 41.23 24.16 -4.30
C LYS A 496 39.87 24.50 -3.73
N ILE A 497 39.66 24.09 -2.49
CA ILE A 497 38.49 24.46 -1.69
C ILE A 497 38.58 25.94 -1.30
N PRO A 498 37.48 26.71 -1.30
CA PRO A 498 37.49 28.11 -0.90
C PRO A 498 38.05 28.32 0.51
N ASP A 499 38.85 29.37 0.69
CA ASP A 499 39.36 29.76 2.01
C ASP A 499 38.23 30.27 2.95
N VAL A 500 37.18 30.82 2.35
CA VAL A 500 36.04 31.38 3.08
C VAL A 500 35.09 30.27 3.51
N ARG A 501 35.14 29.91 4.79
CA ARG A 501 34.33 28.83 5.40
C ARG A 501 32.83 28.93 5.15
N SER A 502 32.26 30.13 5.10
CA SER A 502 30.82 30.31 4.85
C SER A 502 30.39 29.84 3.45
N ARG A 503 31.33 29.67 2.53
CA ARG A 503 31.11 29.17 1.15
C ARG A 503 31.35 27.66 1.01
N ILE A 504 31.68 26.98 2.09
CA ILE A 504 31.77 25.51 2.17
C ILE A 504 30.47 24.99 2.78
N LYS A 505 29.70 24.26 1.98
CA LYS A 505 28.47 23.57 2.42
C LYS A 505 28.76 22.09 2.54
N ILE A 506 28.49 21.52 3.72
CA ILE A 506 28.63 20.08 3.96
C ILE A 506 27.22 19.51 4.08
N ASN A 507 26.94 18.52 3.25
CA ASN A 507 25.71 17.74 3.26
C ASN A 507 26.07 16.29 3.62
N VAL A 508 25.19 15.64 4.39
CA VAL A 508 25.35 14.26 4.79
C VAL A 508 24.25 13.43 4.15
N GLU A 509 24.64 12.35 3.47
CA GLU A 509 23.77 11.34 2.88
C GLU A 509 23.96 10.02 3.62
N LEU A 510 22.85 9.33 3.89
CA LEU A 510 22.82 8.04 4.58
C LEU A 510 23.26 6.89 3.67
#